data_AF-A0A8H4L918-F1
#
_entry.id   AF-A0A8H4L918-F1
#
_cell.length_a   1.000
_cell.length_b   1.000
_cell.length_c   1.000
_cell.angle_alpha   90.00
_cell.angle_beta   90.00
_cell.angle_gamma   90.00
#
_symmetry.space_group_name_H-M   'P 1'
#
loop_
_entity.id
_entity.type
_entity.pdbx_description
1 polymer ?
#
loop_
_entity_poly.entity_id
_entity_poly.type
_entity_poly.pdbx_seq_one_letter_code
_entity_poly.pdbx_strand_id
1 'polypeptide(L)'
;MKVPPPTAWTNDYEEIGGDMRWGEFGDIAEELRGRGIDGEIKPLFGMQPFTGEVMVLFQVGGNQFYLHNAIDGSLFQILSPSDLPTIASIIDDEDKGLGALEIEEI
;
A
#
# COMPACT_ATOMS: atom_id res chain seq x y z
N MET A 1 -3.20 10.15 -16.81
CA MET A 1 -2.23 10.85 -15.95
C MET A 1 -1.79 9.89 -14.86
N LYS A 2 -0.50 9.89 -14.49
CA LYS A 2 0.03 9.07 -13.38
C LYS A 2 -0.22 9.83 -12.06
N VAL A 3 -0.70 9.14 -11.02
CA VAL A 3 -0.82 9.73 -9.67
C VAL A 3 0.57 9.79 -9.03
N PRO A 4 1.06 10.96 -8.59
CA PRO A 4 2.34 11.05 -7.89
C PRO A 4 2.25 10.39 -6.50
N PRO A 5 3.37 9.90 -5.94
CA PRO A 5 3.40 9.46 -4.55
C PRO A 5 3.18 10.66 -3.61
N PRO A 6 2.60 10.43 -2.42
CA PRO A 6 2.57 11.41 -1.33
C PRO A 6 3.98 11.87 -0.92
N THR A 7 4.06 12.99 -0.20
CA THR A 7 5.29 13.52 0.39
C THR A 7 5.92 12.48 1.31
N ALA A 8 7.22 12.24 1.16
CA ALA A 8 7.98 11.18 1.85
C ALA A 8 7.57 9.74 1.50
N TRP A 9 6.89 9.54 0.36
CA TRP A 9 6.65 8.22 -0.24
C TRP A 9 7.34 8.11 -1.60
N THR A 10 7.63 6.88 -2.03
CA THR A 10 8.25 6.55 -3.33
C THR A 10 7.35 5.60 -4.12
N ASN A 11 7.45 5.63 -5.44
CA ASN A 11 6.85 4.63 -6.34
C ASN A 11 7.90 3.83 -7.12
N ASP A 12 9.15 3.88 -6.66
CA ASP A 12 10.22 3.05 -7.19
C ASP A 12 10.01 1.60 -6.74
N TYR A 13 9.90 0.70 -7.71
CA TYR A 13 9.57 -0.71 -7.47
C TYR A 13 10.64 -1.43 -6.65
N GLU A 14 11.92 -1.13 -6.91
CA GLU A 14 13.04 -1.76 -6.20
C GLU A 14 13.13 -1.23 -4.76
N GLU A 15 12.89 0.07 -4.56
CA GLU A 15 12.88 0.67 -3.22
C GLU A 15 11.75 0.13 -2.33
N ILE A 16 10.61 -0.25 -2.91
CA ILE A 16 9.48 -0.81 -2.15
C ILE A 16 9.54 -2.35 -2.03
N GLY A 17 10.65 -2.98 -2.42
CA GLY A 17 10.93 -4.40 -2.13
C GLY A 17 11.06 -5.32 -3.35
N GLY A 18 10.83 -4.80 -4.56
CA GLY A 18 11.07 -5.53 -5.82
C GLY A 18 10.36 -6.89 -5.92
N ASP A 19 10.93 -7.77 -6.75
CA ASP A 19 10.34 -9.09 -7.03
C ASP A 19 10.27 -10.01 -5.82
N MET A 20 11.21 -9.88 -4.87
CA MET A 20 11.19 -10.68 -3.64
C MET A 20 9.93 -10.43 -2.82
N ARG A 21 9.36 -9.22 -2.91
CA ARG A 21 8.15 -8.85 -2.19
C ARG A 21 6.88 -8.97 -3.04
N TRP A 22 6.93 -8.52 -4.28
CA TRP A 22 5.74 -8.30 -5.12
C TRP A 22 5.61 -9.26 -6.30
N GLY A 23 6.64 -10.06 -6.59
CA GLY A 23 6.60 -11.04 -7.67
C GLY A 23 5.54 -12.11 -7.44
N GLU A 24 5.34 -12.97 -8.45
CA GLU A 24 4.37 -14.09 -8.41
C GLU A 24 4.54 -15.02 -7.19
N PHE A 25 5.77 -15.11 -6.69
CA PHE A 25 6.18 -15.88 -5.52
C PHE A 25 6.79 -15.00 -4.42
N GLY A 26 6.46 -13.71 -4.42
CA GLY A 26 6.94 -12.77 -3.41
C GLY A 26 6.15 -12.86 -2.12
N ASP A 27 6.72 -12.34 -1.03
CA ASP A 27 6.17 -12.41 0.33
C ASP A 27 4.69 -12.00 0.41
N ILE A 28 4.33 -10.88 -0.23
CA ILE A 28 2.95 -10.36 -0.19
C ILE A 28 1.99 -11.23 -0.99
N ALA A 29 2.45 -11.82 -2.10
CA ALA A 29 1.61 -12.71 -2.91
C ALA A 29 1.24 -13.99 -2.15
N GLU A 30 2.18 -14.55 -1.38
CA GLU A 30 1.91 -15.72 -0.54
C GLU A 30 0.98 -15.39 0.63
N GLU A 31 1.20 -14.24 1.28
CA GLU A 31 0.37 -13.78 2.40
C GLU A 31 -1.10 -13.57 1.99
N LEU A 32 -1.34 -12.83 0.91
CA LEU A 32 -2.69 -12.54 0.40
C LEU A 32 -3.43 -13.82 0.02
N ARG A 33 -2.74 -14.75 -0.64
CA ARG A 33 -3.30 -16.08 -0.98
C ARG A 33 -3.69 -16.85 0.27
N GLY A 34 -2.87 -16.80 1.32
CA GLY A 34 -3.17 -17.41 2.63
C GLY A 34 -4.44 -16.86 3.29
N ARG A 35 -4.80 -15.61 2.98
CA ARG A 35 -6.01 -14.92 3.45
C ARG A 35 -7.20 -15.03 2.49
N GLY A 36 -7.06 -15.76 1.37
CA GLY A 36 -8.10 -15.89 0.35
C GLY A 36 -8.32 -14.63 -0.50
N ILE A 37 -7.32 -13.74 -0.56
CA ILE A 37 -7.34 -12.53 -1.37
C ILE A 37 -6.60 -12.84 -2.68
N ASP A 38 -7.37 -12.94 -3.76
CA ASP A 38 -6.86 -13.26 -5.09
C ASP A 38 -6.93 -12.05 -6.02
N GLY A 39 -5.95 -11.91 -6.90
CA GLY A 39 -5.94 -10.89 -7.94
C GLY A 39 -4.54 -10.46 -8.36
N GLU A 40 -4.45 -9.66 -9.42
CA GLU A 40 -3.20 -9.01 -9.80
C GLU A 40 -2.81 -8.01 -8.70
N ILE A 41 -1.60 -8.17 -8.16
CA ILE A 41 -1.03 -7.29 -7.14
C ILE A 41 -0.25 -6.20 -7.84
N LYS A 42 -0.55 -4.97 -7.50
CA LYS A 42 0.13 -3.79 -8.03
C LYS A 42 0.63 -2.94 -6.87
N PRO A 43 1.93 -2.99 -6.56
CA PRO A 43 2.51 -2.05 -5.60
C PRO A 43 2.42 -0.62 -6.15
N LEU A 44 2.04 0.32 -5.29
CA LEU A 44 1.80 1.70 -5.69
C LEU A 44 2.82 2.64 -5.06
N PHE A 45 2.80 2.75 -3.73
CA PHE A 45 3.64 3.70 -2.98
C PHE A 45 4.17 3.07 -1.71
N GLY A 46 5.43 3.34 -1.34
CA GLY A 46 5.98 2.97 -0.03
C GLY A 46 6.53 4.18 0.71
N MET A 47 6.37 4.23 2.03
CA MET A 47 7.01 5.25 2.87
C MET A 47 8.53 5.12 2.77
N GLN A 48 9.22 6.25 2.66
CA GLN A 48 10.67 6.26 2.61
C GLN A 48 11.27 5.91 3.99
N PRO A 49 12.41 5.19 4.07
CA PRO A 49 12.91 4.60 5.32
C PRO A 49 13.17 5.58 6.48
N PHE A 50 13.32 6.88 6.22
CA PHE A 50 13.62 7.88 7.24
C PHE A 50 12.40 8.35 8.04
N THR A 51 11.19 7.92 7.68
CA THR A 51 9.94 8.35 8.34
C THR A 51 9.68 7.65 9.68
N GLY A 52 10.39 6.55 9.97
CA GLY A 52 10.21 5.75 11.20
C GLY A 52 9.06 4.73 11.14
N GLU A 53 8.26 4.78 10.09
CA GLU A 53 7.23 3.80 9.74
C GLU A 53 7.55 3.18 8.38
N VAL A 54 7.11 1.95 8.12
CA VAL A 54 7.32 1.28 6.83
C VAL A 54 5.99 0.80 6.28
N MET A 55 5.14 1.75 5.88
CA MET A 55 3.87 1.44 5.22
C MET A 55 4.05 1.32 3.72
N VAL A 56 3.37 0.34 3.12
CA VAL A 56 3.27 0.22 1.65
C VAL A 56 1.81 0.16 1.23
N LEU A 57 1.42 1.06 0.32
CA LEU A 57 0.15 1.08 -0.37
C LEU A 57 0.24 0.24 -1.65
N PHE A 58 -0.69 -0.67 -1.83
CA PHE A 58 -0.81 -1.48 -3.05
C PHE A 58 -2.27 -1.71 -3.41
N GLN A 59 -2.49 -2.18 -4.63
CA GLN A 59 -3.79 -2.51 -5.17
C GLN A 59 -3.87 -3.99 -5.53
N VAL A 60 -5.03 -4.60 -5.30
CA VAL A 60 -5.34 -5.97 -5.73
C VAL A 60 -6.57 -5.95 -6.64
N GLY A 61 -6.55 -6.73 -7.72
CA GLY A 61 -7.71 -6.94 -8.59
C GLY A 61 -8.20 -5.69 -9.35
N GLY A 62 -7.44 -4.59 -9.31
CA GLY A 62 -7.73 -3.34 -10.00
C GLY A 62 -8.72 -2.39 -9.30
N ASN A 63 -9.26 -2.75 -8.13
CA ASN A 63 -10.25 -1.93 -7.43
C ASN A 63 -10.12 -1.89 -5.90
N GLN A 64 -9.37 -2.81 -5.27
CA GLN A 64 -9.19 -2.84 -3.83
C GLN A 64 -7.81 -2.31 -3.45
N PHE A 65 -7.74 -1.48 -2.42
CA PHE A 65 -6.50 -0.88 -1.94
C PHE A 65 -6.19 -1.38 -0.53
N TYR A 66 -4.90 -1.59 -0.28
CA TYR A 66 -4.41 -2.15 0.96
C TYR A 66 -3.17 -1.40 1.44
N LEU A 67 -3.02 -1.35 2.76
CA LEU A 67 -1.82 -0.89 3.45
C LEU A 67 -1.18 -2.07 4.15
N HIS A 68 0.10 -2.32 3.89
CA HIS A 68 0.89 -3.30 4.62
C HIS A 68 1.94 -2.58 5.48
N ASN A 69 1.97 -2.88 6.78
CA ASN A 69 3.04 -2.43 7.66
C ASN A 69 4.20 -3.44 7.62
N ALA A 70 5.32 -3.04 7.02
CA ALA A 70 6.50 -3.91 6.88
C ALA A 70 7.28 -4.14 8.18
N ILE A 71 6.89 -3.51 9.29
CA ILE A 71 7.53 -3.72 10.60
C ILE A 71 6.93 -4.95 11.31
N ASP A 72 5.61 -5.03 11.40
CA ASP A 72 4.89 -6.06 12.15
C ASP A 72 4.11 -7.05 11.26
N GLY A 73 3.98 -6.75 9.96
CA GLY A 73 3.23 -7.57 9.01
C GLY A 73 1.72 -7.36 9.06
N SER A 74 1.22 -6.34 9.77
CA SER A 74 -0.21 -6.03 9.76
C SER A 74 -0.64 -5.56 8.38
N LEU A 75 -1.83 -6.03 7.97
CA LEU A 75 -2.42 -5.76 6.68
C LEU A 75 -3.80 -5.13 6.88
N PHE A 76 -4.03 -3.99 6.22
CA PHE A 76 -5.26 -3.23 6.32
C PHE A 76 -5.88 -3.05 4.95
N GLN A 77 -7.18 -3.33 4.83
CA GLN A 77 -7.97 -2.96 3.66
C GLN A 77 -8.46 -1.52 3.81
N ILE A 78 -8.34 -0.71 2.75
CA ILE A 78 -8.95 0.62 2.68
C ILE A 78 -10.40 0.45 2.20
N LEU A 79 -11.36 0.77 3.07
CA LEU A 79 -12.78 0.75 2.79
C LEU A 79 -13.26 2.05 2.12
N SER A 80 -12.63 3.17 2.46
CA SER A 80 -12.92 4.49 1.86
C SER A 80 -11.73 5.45 2.00
N PRO A 81 -11.40 6.24 0.96
CA PRO A 81 -12.01 6.27 -0.37
C PRO A 81 -11.53 5.12 -1.28
N SER A 82 -12.22 4.88 -2.40
CA SER A 82 -11.97 3.73 -3.30
C SER A 82 -11.18 4.09 -4.57
N ASP A 83 -10.47 5.21 -4.58
CA ASP A 83 -9.67 5.65 -5.74
C ASP A 83 -8.30 6.19 -5.33
N LEU A 84 -7.28 5.87 -6.11
CA LEU A 84 -5.89 6.22 -5.82
C LEU A 84 -5.63 7.73 -5.70
N PRO A 85 -6.16 8.61 -6.57
CA PRO A 85 -5.98 10.05 -6.41
C PRO A 85 -6.44 10.59 -5.05
N THR A 86 -7.61 10.17 -4.59
CA THR A 86 -8.14 10.62 -3.30
C THR A 86 -7.38 10.02 -2.13
N ILE A 87 -7.03 8.73 -2.19
CA ILE A 87 -6.17 8.07 -1.17
C ILE A 87 -4.84 8.83 -1.05
N ALA A 88 -4.15 9.06 -2.17
CA ALA A 88 -2.86 9.75 -2.19
C ALA A 88 -2.96 11.17 -1.63
N SER A 89 -4.02 11.90 -1.99
CA SER A 89 -4.27 13.25 -1.48
C SER A 89 -4.51 13.28 0.03
N ILE A 90 -5.23 12.28 0.58
CA ILE A 90 -5.44 12.17 2.03
C ILE A 90 -4.13 11.87 2.77
N ILE A 91 -3.30 10.98 2.23
CA ILE A 91 -2.01 10.62 2.82
C ILE A 91 -1.05 11.82 2.81
N ASP A 92 -1.08 12.63 1.75
CA ASP A 92 -0.22 13.82 1.57
C ASP A 92 -0.67 15.03 2.40
N ASP A 93 -1.88 15.00 2.96
CA ASP A 93 -2.46 16.09 3.74
C ASP A 93 -1.92 16.09 5.18
N GLU A 94 -1.17 17.15 5.53
CA GLU A 94 -0.49 17.31 6.82
C GLU A 94 -1.43 17.27 8.03
N ASP A 95 -2.71 17.62 7.86
CA ASP A 95 -3.71 17.65 8.94
C ASP A 95 -4.48 16.31 9.06
N LYS A 96 -4.34 15.41 8.08
CA LYS A 96 -5.10 14.15 8.00
C LYS A 96 -4.20 12.92 8.09
N GLY A 97 -3.32 12.75 7.10
CA GLY A 97 -2.50 11.56 6.90
C GLY A 97 -3.31 10.24 6.85
N LEU A 98 -2.65 9.14 7.22
CA LEU A 98 -3.22 7.80 7.21
C LEU A 98 -4.47 7.64 8.11
N GLY A 99 -4.54 8.40 9.21
CA GLY A 99 -5.64 8.30 10.18
C GLY A 99 -7.00 8.79 9.67
N ALA A 100 -7.04 9.46 8.52
CA ALA A 100 -8.27 9.88 7.87
C ALA A 100 -8.82 8.85 6.86
N LEU A 101 -8.12 7.74 6.64
CA LEU A 101 -8.62 6.62 5.86
C LEU A 101 -9.55 5.75 6.71
N GLU A 102 -10.65 5.31 6.13
CA GLU A 102 -11.46 4.25 6.73
C GLU A 102 -10.82 2.90 6.38
N ILE A 103 -10.28 2.22 7.39
CA ILE A 103 -9.53 0.97 7.22
C ILE A 103 -10.01 -0.13 8.16
N GLU A 104 -9.83 -1.37 7.73
CA GLU A 104 -10.08 -2.57 8.52
C GLU A 104 -8.85 -3.48 8.48
N GLU A 105 -8.38 -3.95 9.63
CA GLU A 105 -7.34 -4.97 9.72
C GLU A 105 -7.90 -6.34 9.34
N ILE A 106 -7.17 -7.08 8.50
CA ILE A 106 -7.57 -8.38 7.96
C ILE A 106 -6.58 -9.48 8.31
#